data_AF-A0A6C0J0L6-F1
#
_entry.id   AF-A0A6C0J0L6-F1
#
_cell.length_a   1.000
_cell.length_b   1.000
_cell.length_c   1.000
_cell.angle_alpha   90.00
_cell.angle_beta   90.00
_cell.angle_gamma   90.00
#
_symmetry.space_group_name_H-M   'P 1'
#
loop_
_entity.id
_entity.type
_entity.pdbx_description
1 polymer ?
#
loop_
_entity_poly.entity_id
_entity_poly.type
_entity_poly.pdbx_seq_one_letter_code
_entity_poly.pdbx_strand_id
1 'polypeptide(L)'
;MFFILTFSVLMLFRMLVTKKNVTRKYKRISICAVNEDNTEIEVTTPSQLPENINYFIITYTVSDVLYKICRNSITVPQVVKKTGKYRYTQAIAIDELGNTRDVTDLLKVYSGPVATFLGNDISVIDILKHHDIKNVSSVLTVARDTSWLGIFQDPIIMFHTAVNITTMFYAPRNIHNVNLIV
;
A
#
# COMPACT_ATOMS: atom_id res chain seq x y z
N MET A 1 21.61 -28.97 -38.16
CA MET A 1 22.01 -27.75 -37.41
C MET A 1 20.84 -27.07 -36.70
N PHE A 2 19.67 -26.91 -37.33
CA PHE A 2 18.54 -26.17 -36.74
C PHE A 2 18.01 -26.74 -35.41
N PHE A 3 17.96 -28.08 -35.28
CA PHE A 3 17.50 -28.76 -34.06
C PHE A 3 18.40 -28.59 -32.83
N ILE A 4 19.71 -28.43 -33.03
CA ILE A 4 20.66 -28.20 -31.92
C ILE A 4 20.46 -26.78 -31.40
N LEU A 5 20.26 -25.81 -32.30
CA LEU A 5 20.04 -24.41 -31.93
C LEU A 5 18.75 -24.22 -31.12
N THR A 6 17.65 -24.87 -31.52
CA THR A 6 16.38 -24.79 -30.80
C THR A 6 16.46 -25.45 -29.42
N PHE A 7 17.18 -26.57 -29.28
CA PHE A 7 17.38 -27.23 -27.99
C PHE A 7 18.26 -26.40 -27.05
N SER A 8 19.30 -25.75 -27.57
CA SER A 8 20.14 -24.82 -26.79
C SER A 8 19.38 -23.60 -26.30
N VAL A 9 18.51 -23.00 -27.14
CA VAL A 9 17.66 -21.87 -26.74
C VAL A 9 16.63 -22.28 -25.68
N LEU A 10 16.03 -23.48 -25.80
CA LEU A 10 15.06 -23.99 -24.83
C LEU A 10 15.69 -24.25 -23.44
N MET A 11 16.93 -24.76 -23.41
CA MET A 11 17.69 -24.98 -22.17
C MET A 11 18.13 -23.65 -21.52
N LEU A 12 18.53 -22.65 -22.31
CA LEU A 12 18.82 -21.30 -21.82
C LEU A 12 17.57 -20.64 -21.21
N PHE A 13 16.40 -20.83 -21.81
CA PHE A 13 15.13 -20.33 -21.29
C PHE A 13 14.78 -20.95 -19.92
N ARG A 14 15.03 -22.24 -19.73
CA ARG A 14 14.83 -22.91 -18.42
C ARG A 14 15.77 -22.37 -17.35
N MET A 15 17.03 -22.06 -17.69
CA MET A 15 17.98 -21.47 -16.74
C MET A 15 17.58 -20.04 -16.34
N LEU A 16 17.14 -19.22 -17.30
CA LEU A 16 16.67 -17.85 -17.04
C LEU A 16 15.36 -17.77 -16.23
N VAL A 17 14.53 -18.82 -16.26
CA VAL A 17 13.23 -18.87 -15.58
C VAL A 17 13.28 -19.58 -14.23
N THR A 18 14.48 -19.86 -13.69
CA THR A 18 14.59 -20.19 -12.26
C THR A 18 14.34 -18.92 -11.44
N LYS A 19 13.06 -18.60 -11.20
CA LYS A 19 12.64 -17.63 -10.20
C LYS A 19 13.21 -18.06 -8.86
N LYS A 20 14.34 -17.47 -8.48
CA LYS A 20 14.82 -17.50 -7.11
C LYS A 20 13.66 -17.02 -6.25
N ASN A 21 13.03 -17.91 -5.50
CA ASN A 21 12.09 -17.52 -4.47
C ASN A 21 12.91 -16.78 -3.41
N VAL A 22 13.06 -15.47 -3.61
CA VAL A 22 13.66 -14.60 -2.60
C VAL A 22 12.64 -14.53 -1.47
N THR A 23 12.78 -15.43 -0.51
CA THR A 23 12.04 -15.41 0.74
C THR A 23 12.63 -14.26 1.55
N ARG A 24 12.07 -13.04 1.36
CA ARG A 24 12.43 -11.91 2.22
C ARG A 24 11.97 -12.24 3.64
N LYS A 25 12.90 -12.30 4.58
CA LYS A 25 12.60 -12.53 5.99
C LYS A 25 11.94 -11.27 6.54
N TYR A 26 10.73 -11.42 7.06
CA TYR A 26 10.03 -10.35 7.76
C TYR A 26 10.58 -10.27 9.18
N LYS A 27 10.86 -9.05 9.65
CA LYS A 27 11.16 -8.81 11.06
C LYS A 27 10.10 -7.84 11.61
N ARG A 28 9.24 -8.35 12.50
CA ARG A 28 8.35 -7.50 13.30
C ARG A 28 9.21 -6.63 14.21
N ILE A 29 8.91 -5.33 14.25
CA ILE A 29 9.65 -4.37 15.07
C ILE A 29 8.83 -4.05 16.32
N SER A 30 7.61 -3.53 16.15
CA SER A 30 6.79 -3.05 17.25
C SER A 30 5.30 -3.12 16.92
N ILE A 31 4.47 -3.00 17.95
CA ILE A 31 3.02 -2.92 17.86
C ILE A 31 2.57 -1.77 18.75
N CYS A 32 1.77 -0.85 18.20
CA CYS A 32 1.11 0.20 18.95
C CYS A 32 -0.40 0.00 18.88
N ALA A 33 -1.12 0.23 19.97
CA ALA A 33 -2.57 0.40 19.99
C ALA A 33 -2.90 1.88 19.88
N VAL A 34 -3.98 2.20 19.17
CA VAL A 34 -4.54 3.54 19.08
C VAL A 34 -5.91 3.55 19.74
N ASN A 35 -6.06 4.42 20.75
CA ASN A 35 -7.32 4.60 21.49
C ASN A 35 -8.28 5.55 20.75
N GLU A 36 -9.49 5.73 21.29
CA GLU A 36 -10.50 6.70 20.83
C GLU A 36 -9.95 8.12 20.71
N ASP A 37 -9.08 8.52 21.64
CA ASP A 37 -8.44 9.83 21.66
C ASP A 37 -7.26 9.99 20.67
N ASN A 38 -7.05 9.02 19.77
CA ASN A 38 -5.89 8.92 18.86
C ASN A 38 -4.52 8.90 19.58
N THR A 39 -4.48 8.48 20.84
CA THR A 39 -3.24 8.32 21.60
C THR A 39 -2.60 6.96 21.27
N GLU A 40 -1.30 6.97 20.97
CA GLU A 40 -0.53 5.75 20.73
C GLU A 40 -0.01 5.15 22.04
N ILE A 41 -0.26 3.86 22.25
CA ILE A 41 0.26 3.10 23.39
C ILE A 41 1.05 1.92 22.83
N GLU A 42 2.33 1.80 23.21
CA GLU A 42 3.14 0.64 22.83
C GLU A 42 2.61 -0.62 23.53
N VAL A 43 2.31 -1.65 22.75
CA VAL A 43 1.76 -2.92 23.25
C VAL A 43 2.87 -3.96 23.26
N THR A 44 3.42 -4.21 24.45
CA THR A 44 4.38 -5.31 24.66
C THR A 44 3.72 -6.54 25.27
N THR A 45 2.72 -6.33 26.14
CA THR A 45 1.95 -7.40 26.77
C THR A 45 0.44 -7.15 26.65
N PRO A 46 -0.40 -8.20 26.57
CA PRO A 46 -1.85 -8.06 26.50
C PRO A 46 -2.48 -7.28 27.66
N SER A 47 -1.81 -7.26 28.83
CA SER A 47 -2.23 -6.49 30.01
C SER A 47 -2.12 -4.98 29.87
N GLN A 48 -1.44 -4.47 28.84
CA GLN A 48 -1.28 -3.04 28.55
C GLN A 48 -2.35 -2.51 27.59
N LEU A 49 -3.27 -3.37 27.15
CA LEU A 49 -4.34 -2.99 26.22
C LEU A 49 -5.42 -2.21 26.96
N PRO A 50 -5.77 -0.99 26.54
CA PRO A 50 -6.94 -0.29 27.06
C PRO A 50 -8.24 -1.02 26.66
N GLU A 51 -9.32 -0.75 27.38
CA GLU A 51 -10.63 -1.38 27.15
C GLU A 51 -11.22 -1.02 25.78
N ASN A 52 -11.00 0.22 25.33
CA ASN A 52 -11.43 0.70 24.02
C ASN A 52 -10.20 0.91 23.13
N ILE A 53 -10.13 0.17 22.03
CA ILE A 53 -9.06 0.31 21.03
C ILE A 53 -9.75 0.49 19.68
N ASN A 54 -9.39 1.55 18.97
CA ASN A 54 -9.87 1.77 17.61
C ASN A 54 -9.18 0.79 16.65
N TYR A 55 -7.84 0.76 16.67
CA TYR A 55 -7.04 -0.12 15.82
C TYR A 55 -5.60 -0.25 16.35
N PHE A 56 -4.85 -1.17 15.77
CA PHE A 56 -3.45 -1.43 16.03
C PHE A 56 -2.59 -1.00 14.83
N ILE A 57 -1.45 -0.39 15.10
CA ILE A 57 -0.39 -0.10 14.13
C ILE A 57 0.73 -1.11 14.34
N ILE A 58 0.94 -2.01 13.38
CA ILE A 58 2.03 -2.99 13.41
C ILE A 58 3.15 -2.48 12.52
N THR A 59 4.34 -2.30 13.09
CA THR A 59 5.55 -1.87 12.37
C THR A 59 6.44 -3.07 12.05
N TYR A 60 6.83 -3.21 10.79
CA TYR A 60 7.66 -4.32 10.31
C TYR A 60 8.67 -3.86 9.26
N THR A 61 9.73 -4.64 9.06
CA THR A 61 10.71 -4.41 7.99
C THR A 61 10.69 -5.50 6.94
N VAL A 62 10.91 -5.09 5.69
CA VAL A 62 11.12 -5.97 4.54
C VAL A 62 12.33 -5.48 3.76
N SER A 63 13.43 -6.25 3.77
CA SER A 63 14.68 -5.85 3.12
C SER A 63 15.12 -4.43 3.52
N ASP A 64 15.16 -4.18 4.83
CA ASP A 64 15.62 -2.94 5.45
C ASP A 64 14.75 -1.69 5.19
N VAL A 65 13.59 -1.85 4.56
CA VAL A 65 12.56 -0.81 4.44
C VAL A 65 11.48 -1.02 5.50
N LEU A 66 11.17 0.03 6.25
CA LEU A 66 10.14 0.05 7.28
C LEU A 66 8.75 0.28 6.67
N TYR A 67 7.78 -0.52 7.11
CA TYR A 67 6.38 -0.43 6.73
C TYR A 67 5.49 -0.46 7.97
N LYS A 68 4.31 0.14 7.86
CA LYS A 68 3.27 0.11 8.87
C LYS A 68 2.01 -0.51 8.28
N ILE A 69 1.27 -1.28 9.09
CA ILE A 69 -0.06 -1.78 8.73
C ILE A 69 -1.01 -1.51 9.89
N CYS A 70 -2.16 -0.91 9.58
CA CYS A 70 -3.22 -0.65 10.55
C CYS A 70 -4.27 -1.77 10.48
N ARG A 71 -4.67 -2.36 11.62
CA ARG A 71 -5.66 -3.45 11.71
C ARG A 71 -6.50 -3.38 12.98
N ASN A 72 -7.69 -3.97 12.97
CA ASN A 72 -8.50 -4.15 14.19
C ASN A 72 -8.01 -5.29 15.10
N SER A 73 -6.96 -6.02 14.71
CA SER A 73 -6.43 -7.18 15.44
C SER A 73 -4.91 -7.14 15.51
N ILE A 74 -4.36 -7.56 16.65
CA ILE A 74 -2.91 -7.69 16.90
C ILE A 74 -2.25 -8.87 16.15
N THR A 75 -3.03 -9.67 15.41
CA THR A 75 -2.51 -10.83 14.69
C THR A 75 -1.46 -10.40 13.67
N VAL A 76 -0.25 -10.96 13.83
CA VAL A 76 0.87 -10.71 12.90
C VAL A 76 0.45 -11.22 11.52
N PRO A 77 0.58 -10.41 10.45
CA PRO A 77 0.26 -10.87 9.11
C PRO A 77 1.16 -12.06 8.76
N GLN A 78 0.57 -13.26 8.73
CA GLN A 78 1.29 -14.49 8.40
C GLN A 78 1.73 -14.52 6.92
N VAL A 79 1.04 -13.75 6.07
CA VAL A 79 1.33 -13.64 4.64
C VAL A 79 1.06 -12.20 4.17
N VAL A 80 2.09 -11.35 4.13
CA VAL A 80 2.02 -10.14 3.30
C VAL A 80 2.24 -10.60 1.86
N LYS A 81 1.27 -10.32 0.97
CA LYS A 81 1.36 -10.71 -0.45
C LYS A 81 2.72 -10.26 -1.00
N LYS A 82 3.47 -11.21 -1.55
CA LYS A 82 4.80 -11.01 -2.15
C LYS A 82 4.76 -9.85 -3.15
N THR A 83 5.85 -9.07 -3.17
CA THR A 83 6.27 -8.10 -4.21
C THR A 83 5.14 -7.67 -5.14
N GLY A 84 4.55 -6.51 -4.85
CA GLY A 84 3.71 -5.85 -5.83
C GLY A 84 4.54 -5.52 -7.05
N LYS A 85 3.95 -5.67 -8.22
CA LYS A 85 4.47 -5.02 -9.42
C LYS A 85 4.19 -3.52 -9.40
N TYR A 86 3.58 -2.97 -8.35
CA TYR A 86 3.13 -1.58 -8.32
C TYR A 86 3.99 -0.75 -7.36
N ARG A 87 4.18 0.52 -7.72
CA ARG A 87 4.75 1.56 -6.87
C ARG A 87 3.69 2.62 -6.63
N TYR A 88 3.49 2.96 -5.38
CA TYR A 88 2.67 4.07 -4.96
C TYR A 88 3.36 5.35 -5.38
N THR A 89 2.69 6.11 -6.23
CA THR A 89 3.25 7.29 -6.89
C THR A 89 2.70 8.58 -6.31
N GLN A 90 1.43 8.61 -5.91
CA GLN A 90 0.81 9.83 -5.41
C GLN A 90 -0.38 9.53 -4.51
N ALA A 91 -0.61 10.40 -3.55
CA ALA A 91 -1.90 10.54 -2.91
C ALA A 91 -2.28 11.97 -2.55
N ILE A 92 -3.54 12.26 -2.83
CA ILE A 92 -4.14 13.58 -2.68
C ILE A 92 -5.33 13.40 -1.75
N ALA A 93 -5.26 14.01 -0.57
CA ALA A 93 -6.40 14.17 0.32
C ALA A 93 -7.24 15.35 -0.16
N ILE A 94 -8.56 15.19 -0.15
CA ILE A 94 -9.54 16.21 -0.52
C ILE A 94 -10.37 16.47 0.73
N ASP A 95 -10.51 17.75 1.11
CA ASP A 95 -11.37 18.13 2.24
C ASP A 95 -12.84 18.28 1.83
N GLU A 96 -13.71 18.65 2.77
CA GLU A 96 -15.14 18.87 2.50
C GLU A 96 -15.42 20.15 1.66
N LEU A 97 -14.44 21.05 1.57
CA LEU A 97 -14.52 22.31 0.83
C LEU A 97 -13.89 22.18 -0.58
N GLY A 98 -13.36 21.01 -0.93
CA GLY A 98 -12.69 20.75 -2.21
C GLY A 98 -11.20 21.12 -2.24
N ASN A 99 -10.60 21.55 -1.14
CA ASN A 99 -9.16 21.81 -1.08
C ASN A 99 -8.37 20.51 -1.09
N THR A 100 -7.25 20.53 -1.81
CA THR A 100 -6.40 19.35 -1.99
C THR A 100 -5.10 19.47 -1.21
N ARG A 101 -4.65 18.38 -0.59
CA ARG A 101 -3.36 18.27 0.09
C ARG A 101 -2.61 17.01 -0.37
N ASP A 102 -1.34 17.16 -0.75
CA ASP A 102 -0.49 16.01 -1.03
C ASP A 102 -0.12 15.31 0.29
N VAL A 103 -0.43 14.02 0.37
CA VAL A 103 -0.19 13.15 1.53
C VAL A 103 0.64 11.93 1.16
N THR A 104 1.32 11.97 0.01
CA THR A 104 2.05 10.85 -0.59
C THR A 104 3.11 10.29 0.37
N ASP A 105 3.98 11.14 0.92
CA ASP A 105 5.10 10.69 1.76
C ASP A 105 4.63 10.05 3.06
N LEU A 106 3.54 10.56 3.64
CA LEU A 106 2.92 10.01 4.84
C LEU A 106 2.37 8.60 4.57
N LEU A 107 1.54 8.48 3.54
CA LEU A 107 0.81 7.25 3.24
C LEU A 107 1.70 6.16 2.61
N LYS A 108 2.82 6.53 2.00
CA LYS A 108 3.75 5.59 1.37
C LYS A 108 4.16 4.44 2.32
N VAL A 109 4.41 4.75 3.59
CA VAL A 109 4.82 3.75 4.61
C VAL A 109 3.66 2.80 4.97
N TYR A 110 2.42 3.28 4.88
CA TYR A 110 1.20 2.52 5.16
C TYR A 110 0.69 1.69 3.96
N SER A 111 1.14 2.03 2.75
CA SER A 111 0.78 1.31 1.51
C SER A 111 1.43 -0.08 1.39
N GLY A 112 2.34 -0.41 2.31
CA GLY A 112 3.06 -1.68 2.34
C GLY A 112 3.97 -1.91 1.12
N PRO A 113 4.58 -3.09 1.00
CA PRO A 113 5.53 -3.42 -0.07
C PRO A 113 4.88 -3.60 -1.45
N VAL A 114 3.54 -3.67 -1.51
CA VAL A 114 2.76 -3.75 -2.76
C VAL A 114 2.28 -2.35 -3.17
N ALA A 115 2.48 -1.36 -2.31
CA ALA A 115 2.17 0.03 -2.55
C ALA A 115 0.68 0.24 -2.91
N THR A 116 -0.19 -0.50 -2.21
CA THR A 116 -1.63 -0.55 -2.42
C THR A 116 -2.35 -0.54 -1.08
N PHE A 117 -3.54 0.05 -1.08
CA PHE A 117 -4.42 0.05 0.09
C PHE A 117 -5.56 -0.97 -0.05
N LEU A 118 -5.62 -1.71 -1.17
CA LEU A 118 -6.65 -2.72 -1.41
C LEU A 118 -6.59 -3.83 -0.35
N GLY A 119 -7.68 -4.01 0.39
CA GLY A 119 -7.80 -5.01 1.44
C GLY A 119 -7.12 -4.63 2.76
N ASN A 120 -6.83 -3.33 2.98
CA ASN A 120 -6.54 -2.84 4.32
C ASN A 120 -7.82 -2.84 5.16
N ASP A 121 -7.68 -3.25 6.43
CA ASP A 121 -8.81 -3.34 7.36
C ASP A 121 -9.25 -1.96 7.86
N ILE A 122 -8.36 -0.94 7.74
CA ILE A 122 -8.56 0.43 8.20
C ILE A 122 -8.59 1.38 6.99
N SER A 123 -9.49 2.36 7.01
CA SER A 123 -9.59 3.36 5.95
C SER A 123 -8.35 4.25 5.91
N VAL A 124 -7.94 4.65 4.70
CA VAL A 124 -6.87 5.64 4.48
C VAL A 124 -7.20 6.96 5.20
N ILE A 125 -8.47 7.34 5.25
CA ILE A 125 -8.91 8.56 5.94
C ILE A 125 -8.64 8.49 7.44
N ASP A 126 -8.86 7.32 8.06
CA ASP A 126 -8.60 7.17 9.50
C ASP A 126 -7.10 7.20 9.80
N ILE A 127 -6.28 6.68 8.89
CA ILE A 127 -4.82 6.86 8.94
C ILE A 127 -4.46 8.35 8.85
N LEU A 128 -5.09 9.14 7.98
CA LEU A 128 -4.81 10.58 7.87
C LEU A 128 -5.23 11.36 9.12
N LYS A 129 -6.41 11.03 9.69
CA LYS A 129 -6.89 11.64 10.94
C LYS A 129 -5.94 11.42 12.12
N HIS A 130 -5.33 10.24 12.18
CA HIS A 130 -4.29 9.90 13.16
C HIS A 130 -3.06 10.82 13.08
N HIS A 131 -2.74 11.31 11.88
CA HIS A 131 -1.62 12.23 11.64
C HIS A 131 -2.06 13.70 11.63
N ASP A 132 -3.10 14.03 12.40
CA ASP A 132 -3.66 15.38 12.54
C ASP A 132 -4.18 16.01 11.23
N ILE A 133 -4.37 15.22 10.17
CA ILE A 133 -4.99 15.68 8.93
C ILE A 133 -6.50 15.45 9.05
N LYS A 134 -7.17 16.42 9.68
CA LYS A 134 -8.60 16.42 9.96
C LYS A 134 -9.41 16.92 8.76
N ASN A 135 -10.72 16.66 8.75
CA ASN A 135 -11.69 17.10 7.72
C ASN A 135 -11.44 16.53 6.31
N VAL A 136 -10.80 15.37 6.20
CA VAL A 136 -10.62 14.69 4.90
C VAL A 136 -11.91 13.98 4.54
N SER A 137 -12.51 14.38 3.41
CA SER A 137 -13.71 13.76 2.85
C SER A 137 -13.37 12.51 2.02
N SER A 138 -12.27 12.59 1.26
CA SER A 138 -11.81 11.53 0.38
C SER A 138 -10.30 11.58 0.12
N VAL A 139 -9.74 10.47 -0.33
CA VAL A 139 -8.33 10.40 -0.75
C VAL A 139 -8.25 9.74 -2.10
N LEU A 140 -7.60 10.39 -3.06
CA LEU A 140 -7.23 9.78 -4.32
C LEU A 140 -5.82 9.23 -4.18
N THR A 141 -5.62 7.97 -4.58
CA THR A 141 -4.29 7.36 -4.62
C THR A 141 -3.99 6.83 -6.00
N VAL A 142 -2.73 6.94 -6.41
CA VAL A 142 -2.26 6.50 -7.72
C VAL A 142 -1.08 5.56 -7.52
N ALA A 143 -1.17 4.38 -8.13
CA ALA A 143 -0.09 3.40 -8.18
C ALA A 143 0.22 3.00 -9.63
N ARG A 144 1.49 2.78 -9.94
CA ARG A 144 1.95 2.41 -11.30
C ARG A 144 2.71 1.10 -11.30
N ASP A 145 2.53 0.30 -12.34
CA ASP A 145 3.31 -0.92 -12.51
C ASP A 145 4.79 -0.57 -12.79
N THR A 146 5.71 -1.18 -12.04
CA THR A 146 7.17 -1.01 -12.07
C THR A 146 7.87 -2.02 -12.98
N SER A 147 7.14 -2.98 -13.54
CA SER A 147 7.67 -3.88 -14.55
C SER A 147 8.00 -3.11 -15.83
N TRP A 148 8.83 -3.69 -16.70
CA TRP A 148 9.19 -3.06 -17.96
C TRP A 148 7.95 -2.73 -18.80
N LEU A 149 6.94 -3.62 -18.81
CA LEU A 149 5.68 -3.37 -19.51
C LEU A 149 4.78 -2.35 -18.80
N GLY A 150 5.10 -1.94 -17.57
CA GLY A 150 4.31 -1.01 -16.77
C GLY A 150 4.24 0.40 -17.35
N ILE A 151 5.20 0.79 -18.21
CA ILE A 151 5.14 2.06 -18.96
C ILE A 151 3.94 2.07 -19.93
N PHE A 152 3.49 0.90 -20.36
CA PHE A 152 2.35 0.72 -21.26
C PHE A 152 1.05 0.40 -20.51
N GLN A 153 1.07 0.29 -19.19
CA GLN A 153 -0.13 0.01 -18.41
C GLN A 153 -0.68 1.29 -17.81
N ASP A 154 -2.00 1.39 -17.79
CA ASP A 154 -2.67 2.53 -17.16
C ASP A 154 -2.41 2.49 -15.64
N PRO A 155 -2.25 3.65 -15.00
CA PRO A 155 -2.09 3.72 -13.55
C PRO A 155 -3.35 3.17 -12.86
N ILE A 156 -3.15 2.49 -11.73
CA ILE A 156 -4.25 2.13 -10.83
C ILE A 156 -4.59 3.37 -10.01
N ILE A 157 -5.81 3.87 -10.19
CA ILE A 157 -6.35 4.98 -9.42
C ILE A 157 -7.39 4.40 -8.46
N MET A 158 -7.23 4.71 -7.16
CA MET A 158 -8.19 4.29 -6.14
C MET A 158 -8.70 5.52 -5.42
N PHE A 159 -10.02 5.58 -5.25
CA PHE A 159 -10.70 6.60 -4.50
C PHE A 159 -11.13 6.03 -3.15
N HIS A 160 -10.65 6.62 -2.08
CA HIS A 160 -10.88 6.17 -0.71
C HIS A 160 -11.88 7.09 -0.05
N THR A 161 -12.89 6.48 0.57
CA THR A 161 -13.87 7.15 1.43
C THR A 161 -13.75 6.64 2.86
N ALA A 162 -14.55 7.19 3.78
CA ALA A 162 -14.50 6.78 5.19
C ALA A 162 -14.86 5.31 5.41
N VAL A 163 -15.64 4.70 4.51
CA VAL A 163 -16.21 3.35 4.72
C VAL A 163 -15.73 2.35 3.68
N ASN A 164 -15.24 2.80 2.51
CA ASN A 164 -14.86 1.88 1.47
C ASN A 164 -13.83 2.43 0.48
N ILE A 165 -13.12 1.50 -0.17
CA ILE A 165 -12.26 1.78 -1.31
C ILE A 165 -13.09 1.56 -2.57
N THR A 166 -13.35 2.64 -3.30
CA THR A 166 -13.90 2.55 -4.65
C THR A 166 -12.75 2.58 -5.63
N THR A 167 -12.48 1.45 -6.29
CA THR A 167 -11.50 1.42 -7.37
C THR A 167 -12.15 2.05 -8.59
N MET A 168 -11.65 3.20 -9.02
CA MET A 168 -12.05 3.81 -10.29
C MET A 168 -11.10 3.30 -11.37
N PHE A 169 -11.62 2.49 -12.28
CA PHE A 169 -10.93 2.21 -13.53
C PHE A 169 -11.29 3.28 -14.57
N TYR A 170 -10.34 3.59 -15.45
CA TYR A 170 -10.35 4.49 -16.61
C TYR A 170 -9.64 5.86 -16.47
N ALA A 171 -8.49 5.95 -17.15
CA ALA A 171 -8.20 7.05 -18.06
C ALA A 171 -7.54 6.46 -19.32
N PRO A 172 -8.23 6.36 -20.47
CA PRO A 172 -7.57 5.97 -21.72
C PRO A 172 -6.46 6.99 -22.06
N ARG A 173 -5.38 6.51 -22.69
CA ARG A 173 -4.09 7.18 -22.96
C ARG A 173 -4.11 8.58 -23.62
N ASN A 174 -5.27 9.15 -23.93
CA ASN A 174 -5.41 10.47 -24.57
C ASN A 174 -6.06 11.50 -23.64
N ILE A 175 -5.49 11.76 -22.47
CA ILE A 175 -5.81 12.99 -21.74
C ILE A 175 -4.51 13.71 -21.43
N HIS A 176 -4.07 14.54 -22.39
CA HIS A 176 -2.99 15.49 -22.19
C HIS A 176 -3.37 16.67 -21.28
N ASN A 177 -4.59 16.71 -20.72
CA ASN A 177 -5.03 17.69 -19.74
C ASN A 177 -6.13 17.08 -18.86
N VAL A 178 -5.76 16.38 -17.79
CA VAL A 178 -6.71 16.19 -16.68
C VAL A 178 -6.58 17.45 -15.83
N ASN A 179 -7.24 18.53 -16.25
CA ASN A 179 -7.74 19.48 -15.27
C ASN A 179 -8.80 18.69 -14.49
N LEU A 180 -8.44 18.30 -13.27
CA LEU A 180 -9.41 17.97 -12.24
C LEU A 180 -10.24 19.24 -12.03
N ILE A 181 -11.38 19.33 -12.71
CA ILE A 181 -12.40 20.30 -12.36
C ILE A 181 -13.01 19.76 -11.06
N VAL A 182 -12.85 20.58 -10.03
CA VAL A 182 -13.34 20.46 -8.66
C VAL A 182 -14.84 20.27 -8.64
#